data_AF-A0A075MPA2-F1
#
_entry.id   AF-A0A075MPA2-F1
#
_cell.length_a   1.000
_cell.length_b   1.000
_cell.length_c   1.000
_cell.angle_alpha   90.00
_cell.angle_beta   90.00
_cell.angle_gamma   90.00
#
_symmetry.space_group_name_H-M   'P 1'
#
loop_
_entity.id
_entity.type
_entity.pdbx_description
1 polymer ?
#
loop_
_entity_poly.entity_id
_entity_poly.type
_entity_poly.pdbx_seq_one_letter_code
_entity_poly.pdbx_strand_id
1 'polypeptide(L)'
;MESRYFAFSAIAAVLVFGVLASVMSVKSAYAADDLWYVGEGAKQDTYVKYRIQEYDTNNDAPFDMTIYFKGKDDRGAWIAPTFVEYQGNVYNGTLRLGDNLAALGGGSQVPDDMRPFVGAYGRSLQWLEAFTSVSAPLSLKAGSWGKIAAIGGEELKPQGQQKVTVPAGTFDTTVVGWHKGVDNKIWIENEFPFPIKAETFVEVASGKPPIQFKFDLLATGTGQPPVPKSVEEIPQPPLRQSTARGTYDVTLSWNPVEIQPNGNTTFTVDFADNNGQKLERVNYDFTVTEKGGKVIYDKKNAFTGESSTGVQTVKMGNGGPVSISIVLHSVSGVNTGAFTEEADFGVVVVPEFPVSAAIIAAIAVAFIVAMTRFKGIGIGGMFGGRNSAL
;
A
#
# COMPACT_ATOMS: atom_id res chain seq x y z
N MET A 1 -60.39 -41.07 44.95
CA MET A 1 -60.75 -39.64 45.06
C MET A 1 -59.83 -38.86 44.16
N GLU A 2 -60.44 -37.94 43.43
CA GLU A 2 -59.91 -37.13 42.35
C GLU A 2 -58.75 -36.24 42.80
N SER A 3 -57.93 -35.83 41.84
CA SER A 3 -57.62 -34.40 41.67
C SER A 3 -56.93 -34.20 40.31
N ARG A 4 -57.68 -33.58 39.40
CA ARG A 4 -57.23 -32.85 38.22
C ARG A 4 -56.89 -31.40 38.66
N TYR A 5 -56.34 -30.61 37.74
CA TYR A 5 -56.34 -29.12 37.69
C TYR A 5 -55.10 -28.45 38.30
N PHE A 6 -54.18 -27.86 37.51
CA PHE A 6 -54.22 -26.64 36.66
C PHE A 6 -53.53 -25.46 37.38
N ALA A 7 -52.55 -24.81 36.73
CA ALA A 7 -52.47 -23.35 36.51
C ALA A 7 -51.03 -22.77 36.48
N PHE A 8 -50.63 -22.34 35.27
CA PHE A 8 -50.15 -21.01 34.84
C PHE A 8 -48.91 -20.29 35.44
N SER A 9 -48.22 -19.64 34.48
CA SER A 9 -47.29 -18.48 34.52
C SER A 9 -45.80 -18.81 34.71
N ALA A 10 -44.92 -18.80 33.69
CA ALA A 10 -44.49 -17.77 32.72
C ALA A 10 -43.36 -16.84 33.21
N ILE A 11 -42.30 -16.77 32.37
CA ILE A 11 -41.37 -15.65 32.07
C ILE A 11 -39.86 -15.90 32.32
N ALA A 12 -39.14 -15.85 31.19
CA ALA A 12 -37.76 -15.41 30.91
C ALA A 12 -36.53 -16.21 31.43
N ALA A 13 -35.76 -16.78 30.49
CA ALA A 13 -34.39 -16.31 30.17
C ALA A 13 -33.75 -17.09 28.99
N VAL A 14 -33.68 -16.41 27.83
CA VAL A 14 -32.52 -16.22 26.94
C VAL A 14 -31.68 -17.44 26.47
N LEU A 15 -31.83 -17.70 25.16
CA LEU A 15 -30.86 -18.33 24.24
C LEU A 15 -29.51 -17.59 24.20
N VAL A 16 -28.42 -18.32 23.90
CA VAL A 16 -27.34 -18.02 22.92
C VAL A 16 -25.97 -18.53 23.41
N PHE A 17 -25.17 -19.01 22.43
CA PHE A 17 -23.79 -19.52 22.42
C PHE A 17 -23.67 -21.05 22.41
N GLY A 18 -23.11 -21.68 21.37
CA GLY A 18 -22.48 -21.15 20.16
C GLY A 18 -21.95 -22.32 19.33
N VAL A 19 -22.54 -22.55 18.17
CA VAL A 19 -22.02 -23.44 17.14
C VAL A 19 -21.12 -22.58 16.25
N LEU A 20 -19.81 -22.77 16.35
CA LEU A 20 -18.84 -22.28 15.36
C LEU A 20 -18.98 -23.13 14.10
N ALA A 21 -19.96 -22.79 13.27
CA ALA A 21 -20.01 -23.22 11.88
C ALA A 21 -19.11 -22.28 11.06
N SER A 22 -18.09 -22.86 10.45
CA SER A 22 -17.37 -22.30 9.31
C SER A 22 -18.38 -21.78 8.28
N VAL A 23 -18.42 -20.46 8.09
CA VAL A 23 -19.17 -19.82 7.01
C VAL A 23 -18.38 -20.05 5.71
N MET A 24 -18.45 -21.26 5.18
CA MET A 24 -18.33 -21.43 3.73
C MET A 24 -19.64 -20.94 3.14
N SER A 25 -19.60 -19.74 2.55
CA SER A 25 -20.66 -19.27 1.66
C SER A 25 -20.82 -20.28 0.54
N VAL A 26 -21.84 -21.13 0.63
CA VAL A 26 -22.34 -21.89 -0.51
C VAL A 26 -23.04 -20.87 -1.40
N LYS A 27 -22.29 -20.23 -2.31
CA LYS A 27 -22.88 -19.43 -3.39
C LYS A 27 -23.77 -20.38 -4.20
N SER A 28 -25.05 -20.03 -4.31
CA SER A 28 -26.02 -20.75 -5.13
C SER A 28 -25.52 -20.78 -6.58
N ALA A 29 -25.43 -21.98 -7.17
CA ALA A 29 -24.99 -22.21 -8.54
C ALA A 29 -26.07 -21.76 -9.55
N TYR A 30 -26.31 -20.46 -9.64
CA TYR A 30 -26.63 -19.85 -10.93
C TYR A 30 -25.28 -19.68 -11.63
N ALA A 31 -25.17 -20.07 -12.90
CA ALA A 31 -23.97 -19.81 -13.67
C ALA A 31 -23.79 -18.28 -13.70
N ALA A 32 -22.88 -17.76 -12.88
CA ALA A 32 -22.43 -16.39 -13.01
C ALA A 32 -21.99 -16.21 -14.47
N ASP A 33 -22.48 -15.14 -15.12
CA ASP A 33 -21.96 -14.81 -16.42
C ASP A 33 -20.46 -14.54 -16.29
N ASP A 34 -19.72 -14.84 -17.34
CA ASP A 34 -18.27 -14.64 -17.34
C ASP A 34 -17.90 -13.22 -17.76
N LEU A 35 -18.85 -12.27 -17.71
CA LEU A 35 -18.67 -10.89 -18.12
C LEU A 35 -18.16 -10.06 -16.96
N TRP A 36 -17.07 -9.33 -17.18
CA TRP A 36 -16.45 -8.51 -16.14
C TRP A 36 -16.15 -7.09 -16.60
N TYR A 37 -16.31 -6.14 -15.69
CA TYR A 37 -15.90 -4.75 -15.83
C TYR A 37 -15.44 -4.19 -14.46
N VAL A 38 -14.65 -3.11 -14.47
CA VAL A 38 -14.25 -2.44 -13.21
C VAL A 38 -15.50 -1.89 -12.53
N GLY A 39 -15.75 -2.30 -11.29
CA GLY A 39 -16.98 -1.98 -10.55
C GLY A 39 -18.00 -3.10 -10.45
N GLU A 40 -17.86 -4.18 -11.22
CA GLU A 40 -18.71 -5.35 -11.10
C GLU A 40 -18.65 -5.93 -9.68
N GLY A 41 -19.79 -6.20 -9.05
CA GLY A 41 -19.81 -6.75 -7.69
C GLY A 41 -19.52 -5.73 -6.58
N ALA A 42 -19.32 -4.44 -6.90
CA ALA A 42 -19.33 -3.38 -5.90
C ALA A 42 -20.68 -3.35 -5.16
N LYS A 43 -20.64 -3.39 -3.83
CA LYS A 43 -21.83 -3.44 -2.97
C LYS A 43 -21.75 -2.37 -1.89
N GLN A 44 -22.90 -1.82 -1.55
CA GLN A 44 -23.02 -0.93 -0.41
C GLN A 44 -22.56 -1.65 0.87
N ASP A 45 -21.97 -0.88 1.78
CA ASP A 45 -21.48 -1.35 3.07
C ASP A 45 -20.40 -2.42 2.93
N THR A 46 -19.55 -2.28 1.92
CA THR A 46 -18.35 -3.10 1.73
C THR A 46 -17.10 -2.24 1.61
N TYR A 47 -15.94 -2.80 1.89
CA TYR A 47 -14.66 -2.13 1.67
C TYR A 47 -13.64 -3.06 1.01
N VAL A 48 -12.64 -2.43 0.41
CA VAL A 48 -11.43 -3.07 -0.09
C VAL A 48 -10.21 -2.30 0.41
N LYS A 49 -9.13 -3.01 0.71
CA LYS A 49 -7.83 -2.44 1.02
C LYS A 49 -6.79 -3.08 0.10
N TYR A 50 -6.03 -2.25 -0.61
CA TYR A 50 -4.97 -2.68 -1.52
C TYR A 50 -3.63 -2.11 -1.10
N ARG A 51 -2.56 -2.86 -1.33
CA ARG A 51 -1.21 -2.29 -1.43
C ARG A 51 -0.94 -1.98 -2.90
N ILE A 52 -0.67 -0.74 -3.24
CA ILE A 52 -0.49 -0.27 -4.61
C ILE A 52 0.93 0.30 -4.75
N GLN A 53 1.61 -0.12 -5.80
CA GLN A 53 2.84 0.46 -6.33
C GLN A 53 2.56 0.90 -7.77
N GLU A 54 2.89 2.13 -8.12
CA GLU A 54 2.67 2.70 -9.45
C GLU A 54 3.85 3.58 -9.84
N TYR A 55 4.31 3.45 -11.09
CA TYR A 55 5.62 3.91 -11.52
C TYR A 55 5.87 5.39 -11.29
N ASP A 56 4.91 6.22 -11.67
CA ASP A 56 5.02 7.68 -11.61
C ASP A 56 4.69 8.24 -10.21
N THR A 57 4.40 7.39 -9.22
CA THR A 57 3.94 7.81 -7.89
C THR A 57 4.96 7.46 -6.82
N ASN A 58 5.38 8.48 -6.06
CA ASN A 58 6.22 8.33 -4.87
C ASN A 58 7.52 7.54 -5.10
N ASN A 59 8.13 7.69 -6.29
CA ASN A 59 9.35 6.97 -6.68
C ASN A 59 9.20 5.44 -6.51
N ASP A 60 8.13 4.88 -7.06
CA ASP A 60 7.80 3.44 -6.98
C ASP A 60 7.51 2.92 -5.56
N ALA A 61 7.43 3.78 -4.55
CA ALA A 61 7.19 3.33 -3.18
C ALA A 61 5.73 2.89 -3.00
N PRO A 62 5.47 1.67 -2.48
CA PRO A 62 4.12 1.20 -2.29
C PRO A 62 3.41 1.97 -1.17
N PHE A 63 2.10 2.13 -1.33
CA PHE A 63 1.19 2.69 -0.33
C PHE A 63 -0.02 1.79 -0.15
N ASP A 64 -0.68 1.84 1.00
CA ASP A 64 -1.93 1.11 1.20
C ASP A 64 -3.12 2.06 1.00
N MET A 65 -4.11 1.66 0.24
CA MET A 65 -5.35 2.42 0.02
C MET A 65 -6.55 1.58 0.43
N THR A 66 -7.38 2.13 1.33
CA THR A 66 -8.67 1.56 1.74
C THR A 66 -9.80 2.38 1.14
N ILE A 67 -10.72 1.72 0.43
CA ILE A 67 -11.91 2.33 -0.18
C ILE A 67 -13.14 1.69 0.45
N TYR A 68 -14.01 2.49 1.06
CA TYR A 68 -15.27 2.03 1.65
C TYR A 68 -16.47 2.47 0.81
N PHE A 69 -17.23 1.53 0.27
CA PHE A 69 -18.44 1.79 -0.52
C PHE A 69 -19.63 2.08 0.39
N LYS A 70 -19.72 3.31 0.92
CA LYS A 70 -20.77 3.71 1.87
C LYS A 70 -22.19 3.61 1.29
N GLY A 71 -22.32 3.86 -0.01
CA GLY A 71 -23.57 3.89 -0.75
C GLY A 71 -23.47 4.80 -1.97
N LYS A 72 -24.56 4.97 -2.71
CA LYS A 72 -24.64 5.87 -3.86
C LYS A 72 -25.38 7.16 -3.51
N ASP A 73 -25.00 8.27 -4.14
CA ASP A 73 -25.72 9.53 -4.08
C ASP A 73 -26.97 9.53 -4.99
N ASP A 74 -27.69 10.66 -5.01
CA ASP A 74 -28.90 10.87 -5.82
C ASP A 74 -28.65 10.78 -7.34
N ARG A 75 -27.40 10.89 -7.76
CA ARG A 75 -26.95 10.80 -9.16
C ARG A 75 -26.38 9.42 -9.50
N GLY A 76 -26.40 8.48 -8.55
CA GLY A 76 -25.88 7.13 -8.72
C GLY A 76 -24.37 6.98 -8.52
N ALA A 77 -23.65 8.06 -8.19
CA ALA A 77 -22.22 7.98 -7.92
C ALA A 77 -21.97 7.42 -6.51
N TRP A 78 -20.99 6.53 -6.38
CA TRP A 78 -20.57 6.01 -5.07
C TRP A 78 -19.98 7.11 -4.22
N ILE A 79 -20.40 7.17 -2.96
CA ILE A 79 -19.76 7.95 -1.90
C ILE A 79 -18.76 7.01 -1.21
N ALA A 80 -17.48 7.25 -1.44
CA ALA A 80 -16.42 6.35 -1.01
C ALA A 80 -15.40 7.01 -0.07
N PRO A 81 -15.63 6.99 1.26
CA PRO A 81 -14.59 7.32 2.23
C PRO A 81 -13.34 6.48 1.96
N THR A 82 -12.21 7.16 1.82
CA THR A 82 -10.96 6.58 1.37
C THR A 82 -9.83 7.00 2.31
N PHE A 83 -9.00 6.04 2.67
CA PHE A 83 -7.80 6.24 3.49
C PHE A 83 -6.57 5.80 2.71
N VAL A 84 -5.51 6.59 2.75
CA VAL A 84 -4.20 6.23 2.22
C VAL A 84 -3.19 6.20 3.35
N GLU A 85 -2.50 5.09 3.51
CA GLU A 85 -1.41 4.90 4.45
C GLU A 85 -0.09 4.90 3.66
N TYR A 86 0.78 5.87 3.94
CA TYR A 86 2.08 5.99 3.28
C TYR A 86 3.11 6.61 4.23
N GLN A 87 4.22 5.90 4.47
CA GLN A 87 5.31 6.33 5.36
C GLN A 87 4.81 6.79 6.75
N GLY A 88 3.98 5.98 7.40
CA GLY A 88 3.35 6.30 8.69
C GLY A 88 2.21 7.33 8.65
N ASN A 89 2.10 8.13 7.58
CA ASN A 89 1.04 9.11 7.43
C ASN A 89 -0.27 8.46 6.96
N VAL A 90 -1.39 8.99 7.45
CA VAL A 90 -2.73 8.64 6.98
C VAL A 90 -3.38 9.86 6.36
N TYR A 91 -3.65 9.78 5.06
CA TYR A 91 -4.44 10.76 4.33
C TYR A 91 -5.88 10.29 4.27
N ASN A 92 -6.83 11.19 4.52
CA ASN A 92 -8.24 10.87 4.50
C ASN A 92 -8.98 11.76 3.51
N GLY A 93 -9.90 11.15 2.79
CA GLY A 93 -10.74 11.85 1.84
C GLY A 93 -12.01 11.08 1.56
N THR A 94 -12.92 11.68 0.81
CA THR A 94 -14.10 11.00 0.27
C THR A 94 -14.08 11.15 -1.23
N LEU A 95 -13.88 10.03 -1.92
CA LEU A 95 -13.99 9.97 -3.37
C LEU A 95 -15.48 9.88 -3.75
N ARG A 96 -15.86 10.57 -4.83
CA ARG A 96 -17.05 10.22 -5.58
C ARG A 96 -16.64 9.36 -6.75
N LEU A 97 -17.21 8.16 -6.86
CA LEU A 97 -16.85 7.22 -7.93
C LEU A 97 -18.04 6.98 -8.88
N GLY A 98 -17.78 6.89 -10.18
CA GLY A 98 -18.77 6.47 -11.15
C GLY A 98 -19.16 4.98 -11.00
N ASP A 99 -20.05 4.48 -11.86
CA ASP A 99 -20.42 3.05 -11.88
C ASP A 99 -19.24 2.14 -12.26
N ASN A 100 -18.31 2.67 -13.04
CA ASN A 100 -17.02 2.07 -13.37
C ASN A 100 -15.97 2.19 -12.24
N LEU A 101 -16.33 2.86 -11.15
CA LEU A 101 -15.48 3.25 -10.03
C LEU A 101 -14.46 4.37 -10.35
N ALA A 102 -14.58 5.06 -11.49
CA ALA A 102 -13.71 6.19 -11.82
C ALA A 102 -13.89 7.36 -10.84
N ALA A 103 -12.77 7.87 -10.32
CA ALA A 103 -12.78 9.03 -9.44
C ALA A 103 -13.29 10.27 -10.20
N LEU A 104 -14.44 10.79 -9.76
CA LEU A 104 -15.05 11.97 -10.33
C LEU A 104 -14.40 13.21 -9.70
N GLY A 105 -13.69 13.99 -10.52
CA GLY A 105 -13.03 15.21 -10.04
C GLY A 105 -14.02 16.23 -9.46
N GLY A 106 -15.25 16.29 -10.00
CA GLY A 106 -16.34 17.06 -9.42
C GLY A 106 -16.97 16.35 -8.22
N GLY A 107 -16.87 16.95 -7.04
CA GLY A 107 -17.58 16.50 -5.84
C GLY A 107 -16.83 15.50 -4.96
N SER A 108 -15.65 15.04 -5.37
CA SER A 108 -14.70 14.39 -4.48
C SER A 108 -14.10 15.40 -3.49
N GLN A 109 -14.02 15.02 -2.21
CA GLN A 109 -13.44 15.82 -1.14
C GLN A 109 -12.13 15.14 -0.71
N VAL A 110 -11.04 15.45 -1.40
CA VAL A 110 -9.71 14.90 -1.13
C VAL A 110 -8.73 16.04 -0.88
N PRO A 111 -7.84 15.94 0.12
CA PRO A 111 -6.79 16.93 0.34
C PRO A 111 -5.73 16.84 -0.77
N ASP A 112 -4.98 17.93 -0.98
CA ASP A 112 -4.08 18.04 -2.13
C ASP A 112 -2.92 17.04 -2.08
N ASP A 113 -2.42 16.73 -0.89
CA ASP A 113 -1.40 15.72 -0.62
C ASP A 113 -1.88 14.28 -0.90
N MET A 114 -3.19 14.02 -0.91
CA MET A 114 -3.77 12.73 -1.29
C MET A 114 -3.89 12.56 -2.80
N ARG A 115 -3.87 13.64 -3.59
CA ARG A 115 -4.12 13.59 -5.05
C ARG A 115 -3.16 12.69 -5.84
N PRO A 116 -1.85 12.63 -5.56
CA PRO A 116 -0.94 11.70 -6.25
C PRO A 116 -1.41 10.24 -6.13
N PHE A 117 -1.87 9.83 -4.96
CA PHE A 117 -2.38 8.48 -4.70
C PHE A 117 -3.71 8.19 -5.41
N VAL A 118 -4.58 9.20 -5.54
CA VAL A 118 -5.81 9.08 -6.35
C VAL A 118 -5.45 8.93 -7.84
N GLY A 119 -4.41 9.61 -8.31
CA GLY A 119 -3.86 9.42 -9.65
C GLY A 119 -3.32 8.00 -9.86
N ALA A 120 -2.55 7.48 -8.90
CA ALA A 120 -2.04 6.11 -8.92
C ALA A 120 -3.17 5.07 -8.94
N TYR A 121 -4.23 5.27 -8.15
CA TYR A 121 -5.45 4.47 -8.18
C TYR A 121 -6.04 4.40 -9.61
N GLY A 122 -6.20 5.55 -10.27
CA GLY A 122 -6.72 5.64 -11.64
C GLY A 122 -5.82 4.96 -12.68
N ARG A 123 -4.50 5.01 -12.51
CA ARG A 123 -3.53 4.38 -13.43
C ARG A 123 -3.24 2.91 -13.16
N SER A 124 -3.77 2.34 -12.06
CA SER A 124 -3.55 0.95 -11.65
C SER A 124 -4.85 0.15 -11.55
N LEU A 125 -5.60 0.27 -10.43
CA LEU A 125 -6.83 -0.51 -10.18
C LEU A 125 -7.91 -0.30 -11.25
N GLN A 126 -7.90 0.87 -11.90
CA GLN A 126 -8.88 1.20 -12.95
C GLN A 126 -8.36 1.00 -14.37
N TRP A 127 -7.12 0.58 -14.55
CA TRP A 127 -6.46 0.55 -15.85
C TRP A 127 -7.23 -0.24 -16.92
N LEU A 128 -7.93 -1.31 -16.51
CA LEU A 128 -8.74 -2.16 -17.39
C LEU A 128 -10.00 -1.47 -17.94
N GLU A 129 -10.42 -0.31 -17.41
CA GLU A 129 -11.53 0.46 -18.00
C GLU A 129 -11.28 0.89 -19.45
N ALA A 130 -10.02 0.95 -19.88
CA ALA A 130 -9.68 1.23 -21.27
C ALA A 130 -10.17 0.14 -22.25
N PHE A 131 -10.52 -1.04 -21.74
CA PHE A 131 -10.92 -2.21 -22.54
C PHE A 131 -12.35 -2.66 -22.27
N THR A 132 -12.78 -2.63 -21.00
CA THR A 132 -14.11 -3.08 -20.57
C THR A 132 -14.86 -1.95 -19.87
N SER A 133 -16.19 -1.92 -20.00
CA SER A 133 -17.02 -0.91 -19.35
C SER A 133 -18.36 -1.48 -18.90
N VAL A 134 -19.08 -0.73 -18.07
CA VAL A 134 -20.42 -1.11 -17.60
C VAL A 134 -21.39 -1.39 -18.76
N SER A 135 -21.31 -0.61 -19.84
CA SER A 135 -22.18 -0.76 -21.01
C SER A 135 -21.69 -1.78 -22.04
N ALA A 136 -20.44 -2.21 -21.94
CA ALA A 136 -19.82 -3.21 -22.80
C ALA A 136 -18.82 -4.05 -21.98
N PRO A 137 -19.32 -4.90 -21.05
CA PRO A 137 -18.45 -5.75 -20.26
C PRO A 137 -17.84 -6.85 -21.12
N LEU A 138 -16.62 -7.28 -20.80
CA LEU A 138 -15.89 -8.28 -21.59
C LEU A 138 -15.88 -9.63 -20.89
N SER A 139 -15.99 -10.70 -21.70
CA SER A 139 -15.95 -12.07 -21.19
C SER A 139 -14.53 -12.45 -20.75
N LEU A 140 -14.42 -13.04 -19.56
CA LEU A 140 -13.24 -13.70 -19.00
C LEU A 140 -12.86 -14.99 -19.74
N LYS A 141 -13.57 -15.35 -20.82
CA LYS A 141 -13.24 -16.42 -21.76
C LYS A 141 -13.07 -15.91 -23.19
N ALA A 142 -13.14 -14.59 -23.41
CA ALA A 142 -12.96 -14.01 -24.73
C ALA A 142 -11.58 -14.34 -25.31
N GLY A 143 -11.50 -14.53 -26.63
CA GLY A 143 -10.22 -14.76 -27.31
C GLY A 143 -9.30 -13.54 -27.32
N SER A 144 -9.86 -12.34 -27.11
CA SER A 144 -9.15 -11.06 -27.08
C SER A 144 -10.00 -9.99 -26.41
N TRP A 145 -9.37 -9.09 -25.67
CA TRP A 145 -9.94 -7.84 -25.13
C TRP A 145 -9.47 -6.61 -25.92
N GLY A 146 -8.55 -6.79 -26.88
CA GLY A 146 -8.04 -5.74 -27.74
C GLY A 146 -6.53 -5.56 -27.67
N LYS A 147 -6.03 -4.57 -28.42
CA LYS A 147 -4.61 -4.22 -28.49
C LYS A 147 -4.30 -3.06 -27.56
N ILE A 148 -3.16 -3.16 -26.88
CA ILE A 148 -2.56 -2.03 -26.19
C ILE A 148 -1.91 -1.14 -27.27
N ALA A 149 -2.11 0.18 -27.19
CA ALA A 149 -1.74 1.15 -28.22
C ALA A 149 -0.23 1.23 -28.56
N ALA A 150 0.60 0.46 -27.87
CA ALA A 150 2.02 0.42 -28.15
C ALA A 150 2.36 -0.43 -29.38
N ILE A 151 3.33 0.04 -30.18
CA ILE A 151 3.73 -0.57 -31.45
C ILE A 151 4.31 -1.97 -31.19
N GLY A 152 3.53 -3.00 -31.50
CA GLY A 152 3.93 -4.40 -31.31
C GLY A 152 3.67 -4.95 -29.90
N GLY A 153 3.31 -6.23 -29.83
CA GLY A 153 2.95 -6.93 -28.60
C GLY A 153 1.75 -7.86 -28.80
N GLU A 154 1.57 -8.81 -27.89
CA GLU A 154 0.35 -9.63 -27.88
C GLU A 154 -0.88 -8.82 -27.50
N GLU A 155 -2.04 -9.27 -27.96
CA GLU A 155 -3.33 -8.72 -27.51
C GLU A 155 -3.55 -9.03 -26.02
N LEU A 156 -4.17 -8.08 -25.32
CA LEU A 156 -4.68 -8.30 -23.97
C LEU A 156 -5.78 -9.34 -24.05
N LYS A 157 -5.66 -10.44 -23.31
CA LYS A 157 -6.68 -11.49 -23.31
C LYS A 157 -6.68 -12.32 -22.03
N PRO A 158 -7.80 -12.97 -21.70
CA PRO A 158 -7.83 -14.07 -20.74
C PRO A 158 -6.87 -15.20 -21.14
N GLN A 159 -6.08 -15.68 -20.18
CA GLN A 159 -5.08 -16.74 -20.34
C GLN A 159 -5.45 -18.04 -19.60
N GLY A 160 -6.55 -18.02 -18.83
CA GLY A 160 -7.08 -19.18 -18.10
C GLY A 160 -7.28 -18.91 -16.61
N GLN A 161 -7.76 -19.93 -15.91
CA GLN A 161 -8.01 -19.89 -14.47
C GLN A 161 -6.71 -20.12 -13.69
N GLN A 162 -6.51 -19.34 -12.63
CA GLN A 162 -5.43 -19.49 -11.67
C GLN A 162 -5.94 -19.18 -10.26
N LYS A 163 -5.67 -20.09 -9.32
CA LYS A 163 -5.87 -19.83 -7.89
C LYS A 163 -4.76 -18.92 -7.38
N VAL A 164 -5.12 -17.78 -6.79
CA VAL A 164 -4.15 -16.81 -6.23
C VAL A 164 -4.38 -16.62 -4.74
N THR A 165 -3.29 -16.57 -3.97
CA THR A 165 -3.31 -16.29 -2.54
C THR A 165 -2.68 -14.94 -2.28
N VAL A 166 -3.42 -14.05 -1.64
CA VAL A 166 -3.05 -12.69 -1.21
C VAL A 166 -3.39 -12.54 0.27
N PRO A 167 -2.98 -11.45 0.97
CA PRO A 167 -3.29 -11.31 2.39
C PRO A 167 -4.80 -11.35 2.72
N ALA A 168 -5.66 -10.93 1.80
CA ALA A 168 -7.12 -11.01 1.97
C ALA A 168 -7.71 -12.43 1.90
N GLY A 169 -6.95 -13.41 1.40
CA GLY A 169 -7.43 -14.79 1.24
C GLY A 169 -6.97 -15.46 -0.05
N THR A 170 -7.68 -16.51 -0.44
CA THR A 170 -7.41 -17.26 -1.68
C THR A 170 -8.62 -17.14 -2.60
N PHE A 171 -8.36 -16.84 -3.87
CA PHE A 171 -9.36 -16.49 -4.88
C PHE A 171 -9.21 -17.37 -6.12
N ASP A 172 -10.32 -17.67 -6.78
CA ASP A 172 -10.40 -18.48 -8.00
C ASP A 172 -10.50 -17.53 -9.20
N THR A 173 -9.34 -17.05 -9.65
CA THR A 173 -9.26 -15.92 -10.59
C THR A 173 -9.02 -16.35 -12.03
N THR A 174 -9.47 -15.51 -12.97
CA THR A 174 -9.00 -15.55 -14.36
C THR A 174 -7.80 -14.63 -14.52
N VAL A 175 -6.72 -15.11 -15.13
CA VAL A 175 -5.60 -14.27 -15.51
C VAL A 175 -5.92 -13.56 -16.81
N VAL A 176 -5.92 -12.25 -16.82
CA VAL A 176 -5.89 -11.42 -18.03
C VAL A 176 -4.47 -10.90 -18.19
N GLY A 177 -3.87 -11.12 -19.35
CA GLY A 177 -2.46 -10.82 -19.55
C GLY A 177 -2.08 -10.60 -21.00
N TRP A 178 -0.86 -10.10 -21.18
CA TRP A 178 -0.21 -9.90 -22.47
C TRP A 178 1.30 -10.06 -22.31
N HIS A 179 1.95 -10.47 -23.39
CA HIS A 179 3.40 -10.52 -23.45
C HIS A 179 3.97 -9.32 -24.22
N LYS A 180 4.93 -8.63 -23.61
CA LYS A 180 5.75 -7.61 -24.26
C LYS A 180 7.12 -7.51 -23.60
N GLY A 181 8.06 -8.33 -24.06
CA GLY A 181 9.40 -8.49 -23.47
C GLY A 181 9.37 -9.27 -22.14
N VAL A 182 8.40 -8.95 -21.29
CA VAL A 182 8.04 -9.66 -20.05
C VAL A 182 6.53 -9.92 -20.04
N ASP A 183 6.11 -10.90 -19.25
CA ASP A 183 4.69 -11.21 -19.05
C ASP A 183 4.06 -10.20 -18.10
N ASN A 184 2.94 -9.62 -18.51
CA ASN A 184 2.11 -8.74 -17.69
C ASN A 184 0.84 -9.49 -17.30
N LYS A 185 0.47 -9.45 -16.02
CA LYS A 185 -0.61 -10.28 -15.48
C LYS A 185 -1.49 -9.49 -14.53
N ILE A 186 -2.80 -9.65 -14.71
CA ILE A 186 -3.85 -9.09 -13.86
C ILE A 186 -4.81 -10.24 -13.52
N TRP A 187 -5.01 -10.50 -12.22
CA TRP A 187 -5.84 -11.60 -11.73
C TRP A 187 -7.22 -11.07 -11.33
N ILE A 188 -8.26 -11.55 -12.01
CA ILE A 188 -9.63 -11.07 -11.86
C ILE A 188 -10.51 -12.17 -11.24
N GLU A 189 -11.17 -11.88 -10.12
CA GLU A 189 -12.26 -12.70 -9.57
C GLU A 189 -13.58 -12.16 -10.13
N ASN A 190 -14.44 -13.03 -10.63
CA ASN A 190 -15.77 -12.63 -11.11
C ASN A 190 -16.64 -12.10 -9.95
N GLU A 191 -17.54 -11.17 -10.21
CA GLU A 191 -18.36 -10.51 -9.17
C GLU A 191 -17.54 -9.78 -8.08
N PHE A 192 -16.33 -9.31 -8.41
CA PHE A 192 -15.49 -8.52 -7.51
C PHE A 192 -15.06 -7.19 -8.17
N PRO A 193 -15.14 -6.05 -7.43
CA PRO A 193 -15.10 -4.70 -8.03
C PRO A 193 -13.79 -4.30 -8.71
N PHE A 194 -12.69 -4.93 -8.33
CA PHE A 194 -11.36 -4.65 -8.87
C PHE A 194 -10.61 -5.97 -9.09
N PRO A 195 -9.53 -6.00 -9.88
CA PRO A 195 -8.68 -7.18 -9.92
C PRO A 195 -8.07 -7.46 -8.53
N ILE A 196 -7.93 -8.74 -8.18
CA ILE A 196 -7.39 -9.20 -6.88
C ILE A 196 -5.90 -8.88 -6.74
N LYS A 197 -5.17 -8.95 -7.86
CA LYS A 197 -3.73 -8.77 -7.94
C LYS A 197 -3.34 -8.30 -9.33
N ALA A 198 -2.25 -7.56 -9.46
CA ALA A 198 -1.58 -7.33 -10.72
C ALA A 198 -0.07 -7.18 -10.58
N GLU A 199 0.64 -7.48 -11.66
CA GLU A 199 2.04 -7.13 -11.86
C GLU A 199 2.25 -6.85 -13.35
N THR A 200 2.55 -5.60 -13.67
CA THR A 200 2.75 -5.09 -15.03
C THR A 200 4.03 -4.28 -15.11
N PHE A 201 4.52 -4.06 -16.32
CA PHE A 201 5.84 -3.52 -16.58
C PHE A 201 5.81 -2.42 -17.64
N VAL A 202 6.65 -1.41 -17.44
CA VAL A 202 6.81 -0.31 -18.39
C VAL A 202 7.46 -0.83 -19.66
N GLU A 203 7.01 -0.36 -20.81
CA GLU A 203 7.69 -0.66 -22.05
C GLU A 203 9.03 0.07 -22.14
N VAL A 204 10.11 -0.70 -22.34
CA VAL A 204 11.45 -0.16 -22.56
C VAL A 204 12.05 -0.73 -23.84
N ALA A 205 12.85 0.08 -24.54
CA ALA A 205 13.52 -0.34 -25.76
C ALA A 205 14.67 -1.34 -25.51
N SER A 206 15.24 -1.34 -24.30
CA SER A 206 16.29 -2.28 -23.87
C SER A 206 16.37 -2.32 -22.34
N GLY A 207 17.03 -3.35 -21.79
CA GLY A 207 17.20 -3.51 -20.34
C GLY A 207 16.06 -4.31 -19.68
N LYS A 208 16.04 -4.30 -18.34
CA LYS A 208 14.97 -4.93 -17.55
C LYS A 208 13.82 -3.92 -17.39
N PRO A 209 12.61 -4.20 -17.89
CA PRO A 209 11.44 -3.36 -17.68
C PRO A 209 11.20 -3.11 -16.18
N PRO A 210 11.05 -1.84 -15.72
CA PRO A 210 10.58 -1.56 -14.36
C PRO A 210 9.09 -1.90 -14.23
N ILE A 211 8.61 -2.00 -13.00
CA ILE A 211 7.19 -2.22 -12.72
C ILE A 211 6.42 -0.98 -13.16
N GLN A 212 5.38 -1.14 -13.98
CA GLN A 212 4.46 -0.04 -14.30
C GLN A 212 3.45 0.14 -13.18
N PHE A 213 2.79 -0.95 -12.79
CA PHE A 213 2.04 -1.01 -11.54
C PHE A 213 2.00 -2.43 -10.99
N LYS A 214 1.86 -2.52 -9.68
CA LYS A 214 1.70 -3.76 -8.94
C LYS A 214 0.76 -3.52 -7.78
N PHE A 215 -0.15 -4.46 -7.56
CA PHE A 215 -0.98 -4.40 -6.37
C PHE A 215 -1.39 -5.78 -5.87
N ASP A 216 -1.70 -5.83 -4.58
CA ASP A 216 -2.23 -6.99 -3.88
C ASP A 216 -3.43 -6.56 -3.02
N LEU A 217 -4.54 -7.30 -3.08
CA LEU A 217 -5.66 -7.13 -2.16
C LEU A 217 -5.24 -7.58 -0.75
N LEU A 218 -5.20 -6.61 0.17
CA LEU A 218 -4.80 -6.82 1.56
C LEU A 218 -5.97 -7.26 2.44
N ALA A 219 -7.13 -6.65 2.26
CA ALA A 219 -8.34 -6.97 3.01
C ALA A 219 -9.59 -6.59 2.23
N THR A 220 -10.69 -7.26 2.53
CA THR A 220 -12.04 -6.88 2.09
C THR A 220 -13.05 -7.35 3.12
N GLY A 221 -14.20 -6.70 3.19
CA GLY A 221 -15.25 -7.10 4.12
C GLY A 221 -16.48 -6.21 4.03
N THR A 222 -17.43 -6.47 4.91
CA THR A 222 -18.64 -5.68 5.11
C THR A 222 -18.48 -4.74 6.30
N GLY A 223 -19.24 -3.65 6.33
CA GLY A 223 -19.15 -2.64 7.36
C GLY A 223 -18.11 -1.58 7.07
N GLN A 224 -18.20 -0.47 7.81
CA GLN A 224 -17.20 0.57 7.77
C GLN A 224 -15.84 0.04 8.29
N PRO A 225 -14.75 0.16 7.51
CA PRO A 225 -13.44 -0.27 7.96
C PRO A 225 -12.96 0.61 9.11
N PRO A 226 -12.11 0.09 10.01
CA PRO A 226 -11.48 0.90 11.04
C PRO A 226 -10.68 2.02 10.38
N VAL A 227 -10.86 3.25 10.85
CA VAL A 227 -10.03 4.38 10.41
C VAL A 227 -8.58 4.06 10.79
N PRO A 228 -7.65 3.98 9.82
CA PRO A 228 -6.25 3.77 10.13
C PRO A 228 -5.77 4.88 11.06
N LYS A 229 -5.05 4.51 12.11
CA LYS A 229 -4.39 5.49 12.96
C LYS A 229 -3.07 5.84 12.28
N SER A 230 -2.76 7.12 12.15
CA SER A 230 -1.40 7.53 11.85
C SER A 230 -0.48 6.91 12.89
N VAL A 231 0.40 6.04 12.43
CA VAL A 231 1.49 5.53 13.24
C VAL A 231 2.60 6.53 12.98
N GLU A 232 3.11 7.20 14.02
CA GLU A 232 4.38 7.90 13.89
C GLU A 232 5.46 6.84 13.62
N GLU A 233 5.59 6.43 12.36
CA GLU A 233 6.70 5.61 11.91
C GLU A 233 7.91 6.51 11.91
N ILE A 234 8.86 6.23 12.80
CA ILE A 234 10.19 6.80 12.71
C ILE A 234 10.75 6.25 11.39
N PRO A 235 10.95 7.09 10.35
CA PRO A 235 11.46 6.62 9.07
C PRO A 235 12.82 5.95 9.32
N GLN A 236 13.13 4.92 8.55
CA GLN A 236 14.40 4.21 8.65
C GLN A 236 15.29 4.53 7.44
N PRO A 237 16.62 4.65 7.62
CA PRO A 237 17.52 4.79 6.50
C PRO A 237 17.67 3.46 5.75
N PRO A 238 17.85 3.46 4.42
CA PRO A 238 17.91 4.63 3.54
C PRO A 238 16.53 5.12 3.06
N LEU A 239 16.40 6.42 2.80
CA LEU A 239 15.30 7.02 2.06
C LEU A 239 15.77 7.44 0.67
N ARG A 240 14.93 7.28 -0.35
CA ARG A 240 15.26 7.72 -1.73
C ARG A 240 14.19 8.66 -2.25
N GLN A 241 14.63 9.74 -2.89
CA GLN A 241 13.77 10.73 -3.53
C GLN A 241 14.38 11.15 -4.88
N SER A 242 13.56 11.19 -5.93
CA SER A 242 13.94 11.86 -7.16
C SER A 242 13.82 13.38 -6.99
N THR A 243 14.67 14.13 -7.69
CA THR A 243 14.55 15.59 -7.71
C THR A 243 13.26 16.02 -8.38
N ALA A 244 12.81 17.26 -8.16
CA ALA A 244 11.56 17.79 -8.70
C ALA A 244 11.33 17.58 -10.22
N ARG A 245 12.39 17.42 -11.01
CA ARG A 245 12.33 17.16 -12.46
C ARG A 245 12.50 15.68 -12.84
N GLY A 246 12.79 14.81 -11.88
CA GLY A 246 13.12 13.41 -12.11
C GLY A 246 14.46 13.20 -12.82
N THR A 247 15.33 14.22 -12.87
CA THR A 247 16.63 14.13 -13.54
C THR A 247 17.62 13.29 -12.72
N TYR A 248 17.56 13.43 -11.40
CA TYR A 248 18.50 12.82 -10.46
C TYR A 248 17.75 12.12 -9.34
N ASP A 249 18.36 11.07 -8.82
CA ASP A 249 17.94 10.37 -7.62
C ASP A 249 18.90 10.66 -6.47
N VAL A 250 18.32 11.01 -5.32
CA VAL A 250 19.03 11.29 -4.08
C VAL A 250 18.64 10.22 -3.07
N THR A 251 19.64 9.54 -2.52
CA THR A 251 19.44 8.58 -1.43
C THR A 251 20.05 9.12 -0.15
N LEU A 252 19.23 9.31 0.88
CA LEU A 252 19.62 9.76 2.20
C LEU A 252 19.68 8.58 3.18
N SER A 253 20.86 8.31 3.71
CA SER A 253 21.09 7.36 4.80
C SER A 253 21.61 8.08 6.04
N TRP A 254 21.47 7.49 7.23
CA TRP A 254 22.04 8.07 8.44
C TRP A 254 22.42 7.05 9.51
N ASN A 255 23.31 7.48 10.40
CA ASN A 255 23.74 6.72 11.57
C ASN A 255 23.95 7.67 12.76
N PRO A 256 23.47 7.34 13.98
CA PRO A 256 22.70 6.14 14.36
C PRO A 256 21.30 6.09 13.72
N VAL A 257 20.78 4.88 13.48
CA VAL A 257 19.42 4.66 12.92
C VAL A 257 18.36 5.38 13.76
N GLU A 258 18.48 5.26 15.08
CA GLU A 258 17.67 6.01 16.03
C GLU A 258 18.34 7.36 16.33
N ILE A 259 17.76 8.44 15.83
CA ILE A 259 18.31 9.78 16.00
C ILE A 259 17.99 10.29 17.40
N GLN A 260 19.03 10.40 18.23
CA GLN A 260 18.91 10.85 19.62
C GLN A 260 18.83 12.38 19.72
N PRO A 261 18.05 12.93 20.68
CA PRO A 261 18.01 14.37 20.93
C PRO A 261 19.37 14.88 21.35
N ASN A 262 19.74 16.08 20.87
CA ASN A 262 21.02 16.71 21.18
C ASN A 262 22.27 15.90 20.79
N GLY A 263 22.09 14.75 20.14
CA GLY A 263 23.13 13.85 19.65
C GLY A 263 23.62 14.26 18.26
N ASN A 264 24.77 13.71 17.87
CA ASN A 264 25.27 13.85 16.52
C ASN A 264 24.74 12.72 15.65
N THR A 265 24.17 13.07 14.51
CA THR A 265 23.77 12.13 13.45
C THR A 265 24.59 12.40 12.22
N THR A 266 25.19 11.35 11.67
CA THR A 266 25.91 11.40 10.40
C THR A 266 24.98 10.99 9.28
N PHE A 267 24.64 11.94 8.41
CA PHE A 267 23.90 11.75 7.18
C PHE A 267 24.85 11.47 6.02
N THR A 268 24.51 10.48 5.21
CA THR A 268 25.18 10.11 3.97
C THR A 268 24.20 10.35 2.83
N VAL A 269 24.63 11.11 1.83
CA VAL A 269 23.81 11.49 0.66
C VAL A 269 24.47 10.90 -0.58
N ASP A 270 23.81 9.96 -1.22
CA ASP A 270 24.25 9.34 -2.47
C ASP A 270 23.46 9.91 -3.65
N PHE A 271 24.17 10.26 -4.73
CA PHE A 271 23.60 10.84 -5.93
C PHE A 271 23.71 9.89 -7.12
N ALA A 272 22.60 9.70 -7.83
CA ALA A 272 22.53 8.94 -9.08
C ALA A 272 21.72 9.69 -10.14
N ASP A 273 21.93 9.38 -11.43
CA ASP A 273 21.00 9.78 -12.47
C ASP A 273 19.71 8.93 -12.41
N ASN A 274 18.73 9.30 -13.23
CA ASN A 274 17.46 8.58 -13.35
C ASN A 274 17.58 7.14 -13.92
N ASN A 275 18.76 6.73 -14.37
CA ASN A 275 19.06 5.36 -14.77
C ASN A 275 19.79 4.57 -13.67
N GLY A 276 20.00 5.18 -12.50
CA GLY A 276 20.74 4.60 -11.38
C GLY A 276 22.25 4.64 -11.52
N GLN A 277 22.81 5.36 -12.51
CA GLN A 277 24.25 5.58 -12.62
C GLN A 277 24.70 6.58 -11.57
N LYS A 278 25.75 6.22 -10.82
CA LYS A 278 26.32 7.09 -9.79
C LYS A 278 26.88 8.37 -10.42
N LEU A 279 26.56 9.50 -9.80
CA LEU A 279 27.04 10.81 -10.25
C LEU A 279 28.32 11.19 -9.52
N GLU A 280 29.28 11.80 -10.20
CA GLU A 280 30.48 12.33 -9.56
C GLU A 280 30.49 13.87 -9.58
N ARG A 281 31.30 14.47 -8.71
CA ARG A 281 31.55 15.91 -8.65
C ARG A 281 30.27 16.72 -8.50
N VAL A 282 29.41 16.30 -7.57
CA VAL A 282 28.14 16.95 -7.27
C VAL A 282 28.38 18.10 -6.31
N ASN A 283 27.88 19.29 -6.67
CA ASN A 283 27.78 20.45 -5.78
C ASN A 283 26.34 20.60 -5.30
N TYR A 284 26.14 20.66 -3.99
CA TYR A 284 24.81 20.67 -3.41
C TYR A 284 24.75 21.47 -2.10
N ASP A 285 23.55 21.92 -1.74
CA ASP A 285 23.24 22.40 -0.40
C ASP A 285 22.59 21.29 0.42
N PHE A 286 22.83 21.30 1.73
CA PHE A 286 22.20 20.39 2.69
C PHE A 286 21.66 21.20 3.85
N THR A 287 20.33 21.24 3.99
CA THR A 287 19.63 22.03 5.01
C THR A 287 18.80 21.12 5.89
N VAL A 288 18.90 21.31 7.21
CA VAL A 288 18.12 20.58 8.22
C VAL A 288 17.26 21.56 8.99
N THR A 289 15.94 21.33 8.96
CA THR A 289 14.92 22.21 9.53
C THR A 289 14.04 21.46 10.52
N GLU A 290 13.95 21.94 11.75
CA GLU A 290 13.08 21.39 12.78
C GLU A 290 11.62 21.86 12.62
N LYS A 291 10.72 21.17 13.32
CA LYS A 291 9.33 21.61 13.51
C LYS A 291 9.24 23.09 13.89
N GLY A 292 8.39 23.83 13.19
CA GLY A 292 8.26 25.29 13.35
C GLY A 292 9.16 26.12 12.42
N GLY A 293 9.91 25.49 11.52
CA GLY A 293 10.69 26.17 10.47
C GLY A 293 12.07 26.63 10.92
N LYS A 294 12.56 26.17 12.08
CA LYS A 294 13.87 26.53 12.60
C LYS A 294 14.97 25.72 11.91
N VAL A 295 15.82 26.38 11.14
CA VAL A 295 17.01 25.76 10.54
C VAL A 295 18.06 25.52 11.62
N ILE A 296 18.48 24.27 11.79
CA ILE A 296 19.52 23.87 12.78
C ILE A 296 20.85 23.54 12.12
N TYR A 297 20.85 23.30 10.82
CA TYR A 297 22.06 23.07 10.05
C TYR A 297 21.82 23.52 8.61
N ASP A 298 22.78 24.26 8.07
CA ASP A 298 22.75 24.70 6.67
C ASP A 298 24.19 24.64 6.13
N LYS A 299 24.42 23.70 5.24
CA LYS A 299 25.69 23.56 4.53
C LYS A 299 25.47 23.93 3.08
N LYS A 300 25.96 25.11 2.71
CA LYS A 300 25.98 25.58 1.33
C LYS A 300 27.19 25.07 0.56
N ASN A 301 26.99 24.78 -0.72
CA ASN A 301 28.04 24.39 -1.67
C ASN A 301 28.91 23.20 -1.18
N ALA A 302 28.30 22.20 -0.56
CA ALA A 302 28.96 20.93 -0.30
C ALA A 302 29.37 20.27 -1.61
N PHE A 303 30.52 19.59 -1.63
CA PHE A 303 31.08 19.00 -2.83
C PHE A 303 31.56 17.58 -2.56
N THR A 304 31.14 16.64 -3.42
CA THR A 304 31.45 15.21 -3.24
C THR A 304 32.83 14.81 -3.79
N GLY A 305 33.51 15.68 -4.52
CA GLY A 305 34.78 15.32 -5.17
C GLY A 305 34.55 14.29 -6.28
N GLU A 306 35.45 13.31 -6.39
CA GLU A 306 35.30 12.18 -7.32
C GLU A 306 34.33 11.10 -6.80
N SER A 307 33.76 11.30 -5.60
CA SER A 307 32.75 10.41 -5.04
C SER A 307 31.34 10.81 -5.51
N SER A 308 30.43 9.84 -5.49
CA SER A 308 28.99 10.08 -5.59
C SER A 308 28.31 10.36 -4.26
N THR A 309 29.11 10.42 -3.19
CA THR A 309 28.61 10.41 -1.83
C THR A 309 29.10 11.66 -1.09
N GLY A 310 28.16 12.37 -0.49
CA GLY A 310 28.42 13.45 0.46
C GLY A 310 28.11 13.01 1.90
N VAL A 311 28.86 13.52 2.87
CA VAL A 311 28.67 13.19 4.29
C VAL A 311 28.52 14.46 5.11
N GLN A 312 27.46 14.53 5.92
CA GLN A 312 27.19 15.65 6.82
C GLN A 312 26.96 15.13 8.23
N THR A 313 27.66 15.68 9.21
CA THR A 313 27.40 15.37 10.62
C THR A 313 26.70 16.55 11.26
N VAL A 314 25.51 16.30 11.79
CA VAL A 314 24.61 17.33 12.32
C VAL A 314 24.32 17.02 13.78
N LYS A 315 24.41 18.05 14.63
CA LYS A 315 23.92 17.97 16.00
C LYS A 315 22.42 18.26 15.99
N MET A 316 21.63 17.27 16.36
CA MET A 316 20.16 17.34 16.35
C MET A 316 19.67 18.16 17.55
N GLY A 317 18.46 18.74 17.48
CA GLY A 317 17.88 19.41 18.64
C GLY A 317 17.04 18.49 19.51
N ASN A 318 15.98 19.03 20.11
CA ASN A 318 15.35 18.45 21.31
C ASN A 318 14.31 17.34 21.05
N GLY A 319 14.07 16.95 19.79
CA GLY A 319 13.09 15.92 19.44
C GLY A 319 12.03 16.37 18.45
N GLY A 320 11.41 15.40 17.78
CA GLY A 320 10.28 15.59 16.86
C GLY A 320 10.66 15.53 15.38
N PRO A 321 9.71 15.91 14.50
CA PRO A 321 9.88 15.87 13.05
C PRO A 321 10.94 16.87 12.58
N VAL A 322 11.76 16.44 11.64
CA VAL A 322 12.81 17.22 11.00
C VAL A 322 12.71 17.03 9.49
N SER A 323 12.79 18.12 8.74
CA SER A 323 12.90 18.13 7.29
C SER A 323 14.35 18.31 6.87
N ILE A 324 14.79 17.54 5.87
CA ILE A 324 16.11 17.64 5.25
C ILE A 324 15.90 17.95 3.78
N SER A 325 16.36 19.13 3.35
CA SER A 325 16.32 19.57 1.94
C SER A 325 17.72 19.49 1.34
N ILE A 326 17.80 18.87 0.17
CA ILE A 326 19.03 18.73 -0.62
C ILE A 326 18.81 19.38 -1.98
N VAL A 327 19.58 20.43 -2.27
CA VAL A 327 19.47 21.20 -3.52
C VAL A 327 20.74 21.04 -4.33
N LEU A 328 20.65 20.53 -5.56
CA LEU A 328 21.77 20.32 -6.45
C LEU A 328 22.01 21.56 -7.33
N HIS A 329 23.25 22.06 -7.31
CA HIS A 329 23.69 23.22 -8.10
C HIS A 329 24.48 22.82 -9.33
N SER A 330 25.29 21.75 -9.24
CA SER A 330 26.02 21.23 -10.40
C SER A 330 26.32 19.73 -10.26
N VAL A 331 26.45 19.06 -11.39
CA VAL A 331 26.82 17.64 -11.51
C VAL A 331 27.93 17.52 -12.55
N SER A 332 29.00 16.77 -12.25
CA SER A 332 30.15 16.65 -13.15
C SER A 332 30.78 18.00 -13.58
N GLY A 333 30.61 19.05 -12.75
CA GLY A 333 31.08 20.41 -13.05
C GLY A 333 30.18 21.22 -13.99
N VAL A 334 29.00 20.71 -14.35
CA VAL A 334 28.00 21.42 -15.15
C VAL A 334 26.85 21.88 -14.25
N ASN A 335 26.51 23.16 -14.30
CA ASN A 335 25.41 23.72 -13.52
C ASN A 335 24.06 23.09 -13.92
N THR A 336 23.19 22.85 -12.94
CA THR A 336 21.83 22.29 -13.14
C THR A 336 20.89 23.26 -13.88
N GLY A 337 21.29 24.53 -14.01
CA GLY A 337 20.64 25.54 -14.84
C GLY A 337 19.76 26.48 -14.02
N ALA A 338 18.73 27.04 -14.66
CA ALA A 338 17.81 27.99 -14.02
C ALA A 338 16.72 27.33 -13.14
N PHE A 339 16.72 26.00 -13.07
CA PHE A 339 15.73 25.22 -12.33
C PHE A 339 16.38 24.59 -11.10
N THR A 340 15.67 24.61 -9.98
CA THR A 340 16.11 23.98 -8.75
C THR A 340 15.91 22.48 -8.84
N GLU A 341 17.00 21.71 -8.74
CA GLU A 341 16.97 20.26 -8.60
C GLU A 341 17.00 19.94 -7.09
N GLU A 342 15.84 19.74 -6.48
CA GLU A 342 15.66 19.60 -5.03
C GLU A 342 15.01 18.26 -4.65
N ALA A 343 15.45 17.69 -3.54
CA ALA A 343 14.89 16.50 -2.90
C ALA A 343 14.69 16.74 -1.39
N ASP A 344 13.47 16.49 -0.90
CA ASP A 344 13.07 16.69 0.49
C ASP A 344 12.82 15.37 1.22
N PHE A 345 13.33 15.26 2.44
CA PHE A 345 13.21 14.08 3.28
C PHE A 345 12.67 14.42 4.66
N GLY A 346 11.73 13.62 5.16
CA GLY A 346 11.31 13.66 6.56
C GLY A 346 12.10 12.67 7.41
N VAL A 347 12.64 13.11 8.54
CA VAL A 347 13.23 12.26 9.59
C VAL A 347 12.67 12.62 10.96
N VAL A 348 12.84 11.74 11.95
CA VAL A 348 12.33 11.97 13.32
C VAL A 348 13.46 11.83 14.32
N VAL A 349 13.60 12.83 15.20
CA VAL A 349 14.45 12.77 16.39
C VAL A 349 13.60 12.19 17.52
N VAL A 350 13.98 11.03 18.04
CA VAL A 350 13.19 10.31 19.05
C VAL A 350 13.29 11.05 20.38
N PRO A 351 12.19 11.43 21.06
CA PRO A 351 12.27 12.06 22.37
C PRO A 351 12.99 11.17 23.40
N GLU A 352 13.77 11.77 24.31
CA GLU A 352 14.34 11.03 25.45
C GLU A 352 13.19 10.54 26.34
N PHE A 353 12.86 9.25 26.28
CA PHE A 353 12.01 8.65 27.29
C PHE A 353 12.87 8.34 28.53
N PRO A 354 12.39 8.63 29.76
CA PRO A 354 13.01 8.08 30.95
C PRO A 354 13.05 6.56 30.80
N VAL A 355 14.23 5.96 31.01
CA VAL A 355 14.57 4.55 30.72
C VAL A 355 13.59 3.53 31.34
N SER A 356 12.73 3.94 32.26
CA SER A 356 11.60 3.15 32.78
C SER A 356 10.44 2.91 31.79
N ALA A 357 10.41 3.58 30.63
CA ALA A 357 9.40 3.37 29.58
C ALA A 357 9.96 2.71 28.30
N ALA A 358 11.22 2.27 28.31
CA ALA A 358 11.85 1.58 27.18
C ALA A 358 11.43 0.10 27.06
N ILE A 359 10.13 -0.13 26.83
CA ILE A 359 9.65 -1.32 26.12
C ILE A 359 8.60 -0.88 25.11
N ILE A 360 8.95 -0.02 24.15
CA ILE A 360 8.28 0.02 22.85
C ILE A 360 9.32 0.33 21.77
N ALA A 361 10.25 -0.59 21.58
CA ALA A 361 11.08 -0.68 20.37
C ALA A 361 11.44 -2.14 20.10
N ALA A 362 10.46 -3.05 20.21
CA ALA A 362 10.57 -4.45 19.80
C ALA A 362 9.20 -5.18 19.75
N ILE A 363 8.14 -4.56 19.22
CA ILE A 363 6.93 -5.33 18.83
C ILE A 363 6.43 -4.82 17.48
N ALA A 364 7.14 -5.17 16.42
CA ALA A 364 6.60 -5.19 15.06
C ALA A 364 7.24 -6.24 14.15
N VAL A 365 7.86 -7.30 14.70
CA VAL A 365 8.14 -8.56 13.98
C VAL A 365 8.07 -9.73 14.99
N ALA A 366 6.88 -10.01 15.54
CA ALA A 366 6.66 -11.26 16.31
C ALA A 366 5.18 -11.64 16.60
N PHE A 367 4.17 -11.00 15.97
CA PHE A 367 2.76 -11.37 16.20
C PHE A 367 2.00 -11.93 14.99
N ILE A 368 2.73 -12.46 14.00
CA ILE A 368 2.19 -13.34 12.95
C ILE A 368 3.11 -14.56 12.75
N VAL A 369 3.53 -15.25 13.82
CA VAL A 369 4.02 -16.67 13.76
C VAL A 369 3.68 -17.48 15.03
N ALA A 370 3.31 -16.87 16.15
CA ALA A 370 3.04 -17.60 17.40
C ALA A 370 1.55 -17.96 17.66
N MET A 371 0.71 -18.05 16.62
CA MET A 371 -0.65 -18.61 16.72
C MET A 371 -0.99 -19.69 15.67
N THR A 372 0.03 -20.35 15.11
CA THR A 372 -0.16 -21.49 14.18
C THR A 372 0.68 -22.73 14.50
N ARG A 373 1.19 -22.89 15.73
CA ARG A 373 1.69 -24.20 16.21
C ARG A 373 1.41 -24.43 17.69
N PHE A 374 0.12 -24.60 18.05
CA PHE A 374 -0.29 -25.48 19.15
C PHE A 374 -1.79 -25.83 19.04
N LYS A 375 -2.19 -26.41 17.92
CA LYS A 375 -3.34 -27.33 17.83
C LYS A 375 -3.04 -28.38 16.78
N GLY A 376 -2.46 -29.50 17.21
CA GLY A 376 -2.09 -30.59 16.31
C GLY A 376 -1.14 -31.64 16.87
N ILE A 377 -1.24 -32.00 18.15
CA ILE A 377 -0.85 -33.37 18.59
C ILE A 377 -1.99 -33.87 19.48
N GLY A 378 -2.96 -34.50 18.83
CA GLY A 378 -3.79 -35.50 19.49
C GLY A 378 -3.18 -36.85 19.20
N ILE A 379 -2.60 -37.51 20.20
CA ILE A 379 -2.60 -38.97 20.29
C ILE A 379 -3.03 -39.29 21.72
N GLY A 380 -4.31 -39.64 21.86
CA GLY A 380 -4.75 -40.45 22.98
C GLY A 380 -4.11 -41.83 22.86
N GLY A 381 -3.61 -42.35 23.98
CA GLY A 381 -3.09 -43.70 24.05
C GLY A 381 -2.14 -43.92 25.22
N MET A 382 -2.67 -43.94 26.45
CA MET A 382 -2.36 -44.97 27.45
C MET A 382 -2.94 -44.57 28.81
N PHE A 383 -4.19 -44.97 29.04
CA PHE A 383 -4.52 -45.51 30.35
C PHE A 383 -3.76 -46.84 30.48
N GLY A 384 -2.81 -46.87 31.40
CA GLY A 384 -2.11 -48.07 31.85
C GLY A 384 -1.64 -47.81 33.27
N GLY A 385 -2.50 -48.11 34.24
CA GLY A 385 -2.17 -47.97 35.66
C GLY A 385 -1.14 -48.99 36.14
N ARG A 386 -0.41 -48.63 37.18
CA ARG A 386 -0.12 -49.45 38.37
C ARG A 386 0.87 -48.75 39.31
N ASN A 387 0.47 -48.71 40.59
CA ASN A 387 1.25 -48.89 41.82
C ASN A 387 2.66 -48.26 41.93
N SER A 388 2.89 -47.49 43.00
CA SER A 388 3.50 -47.96 44.28
C SER A 388 4.08 -46.76 45.08
N ALA A 389 3.86 -46.77 46.40
CA ALA A 389 4.78 -46.41 47.51
C ALA A 389 5.73 -45.20 47.30
N LEU A 390 5.80 -44.19 48.17
CA LEU A 390 5.77 -44.11 49.64
C LEU A 390 5.40 -42.67 50.04
#